data_AF-A0A970ZPF5-F1
#
_entry.id   AF-A0A970ZPF5-F1
#
_cell.length_a   1.000
_cell.length_b   1.000
_cell.length_c   1.000
_cell.angle_alpha   90.00
_cell.angle_beta   90.00
_cell.angle_gamma   90.00
#
_symmetry.space_group_name_H-M   'P 1'
#
loop_
_entity.id
_entity.type
_entity.pdbx_description
1 polymer ?
#
loop_
_entity_poly.entity_id
_entity_poly.type
_entity_poly.pdbx_seq_one_letter_code
_entity_poly.pdbx_strand_id
1 'polypeptide(L)'
;MKGKVLLGSVLLSVAALISIGGMSPATGKPDIGEAREALLSNVMSPAMSTRFVERVPLGPRIDTLEGKTLFLVDMQWGGPEAAYSVFEEMQAWFAKNMPSVKTEIRRISGGPFSGDDEALRKEIAAGNAGGVVIGIGG
;
A
#
# COMPACT_ATOMS: atom_id res chain seq x y z
N MET A 1 16.44 62.04 58.80
CA MET A 1 15.95 60.65 58.74
C MET A 1 14.91 60.50 57.61
N LYS A 2 15.33 60.45 56.34
CA LYS A 2 14.43 60.30 55.17
C LYS A 2 15.24 59.62 54.05
N GLY A 3 15.13 58.31 53.89
CA GLY A 3 15.95 57.61 52.89
C GLY A 3 15.77 56.09 52.78
N LYS A 4 14.96 55.45 53.63
CA LYS A 4 14.77 53.98 53.61
C LYS A 4 13.36 53.52 53.20
N VAL A 5 12.44 54.44 52.88
CA VAL A 5 11.04 54.07 52.59
C VAL A 5 10.76 53.90 51.09
N LEU A 6 11.58 54.47 50.20
CA LEU A 6 11.32 54.41 48.75
C LEU A 6 11.78 53.12 48.05
N LEU A 7 12.67 52.33 48.68
CA LEU A 7 13.24 51.13 48.04
C LEU A 7 12.35 49.89 48.22
N GLY A 8 11.56 49.84 49.31
CA GLY A 8 10.65 48.72 49.59
C GLY A 8 9.41 48.68 48.70
N SER A 9 8.90 49.84 48.26
CA SER A 9 7.71 49.91 47.42
C SER A 9 7.96 49.48 45.97
N VAL A 10 9.16 49.74 45.43
CA VAL A 10 9.52 49.35 44.06
C VAL A 10 9.73 47.83 43.94
N LEU A 11 10.34 47.20 44.95
CA LEU A 11 10.52 45.74 45.00
C LEU A 11 9.19 44.99 45.14
N LEU A 12 8.21 45.55 45.86
CA LEU A 12 6.88 44.94 45.98
C LEU A 12 6.08 45.04 44.66
N SER A 13 6.24 46.13 43.90
CA SER A 13 5.57 46.31 42.60
C SER A 13 6.15 45.42 41.50
N VAL A 14 7.46 45.13 41.51
CA VAL A 14 8.08 44.20 40.55
C VAL A 14 7.71 42.76 40.84
N ALA A 15 7.63 42.35 42.12
CA ALA A 15 7.18 41.01 42.50
C ALA A 15 5.71 40.75 42.11
N ALA A 16 4.84 41.76 42.22
CA ALA A 16 3.43 41.64 41.83
C ALA A 16 3.23 41.50 40.31
N LEU A 17 4.09 42.11 39.49
CA LEU A 17 3.99 42.02 38.02
C LEU A 17 4.54 40.70 37.46
N ILE A 18 5.50 40.06 38.15
CA ILE A 18 6.04 38.74 37.75
C ILE A 18 5.02 37.62 38.04
N SER A 19 4.11 37.81 39.00
CA SER A 19 3.08 36.81 39.34
C SER A 19 1.83 36.83 38.46
N ILE A 20 1.65 37.82 37.58
CA ILE A 20 0.47 37.89 36.68
C ILE A 20 0.70 37.07 35.39
N GLY A 21 1.94 36.71 35.08
CA GLY A 21 2.29 35.96 33.85
C GLY A 21 2.12 34.44 33.90
N GLY A 22 1.61 33.86 34.99
CA GLY A 22 1.63 32.41 35.21
C GLY A 22 0.37 31.79 35.85
N MET A 23 -0.75 32.52 35.92
CA MET A 23 -2.00 31.91 36.38
C MET A 23 -2.63 31.08 35.25
N SER A 24 -2.38 29.77 35.28
CA SER A 24 -3.25 28.81 34.60
C SER A 24 -4.70 29.02 35.07
N PRO A 25 -5.70 28.97 34.18
CA PRO A 25 -7.09 29.13 34.58
C PRO A 25 -7.50 28.06 35.60
N ALA A 26 -8.14 28.49 36.70
CA ALA A 26 -8.60 27.62 37.79
C ALA A 26 -9.72 26.65 37.41
N THR A 27 -10.22 26.72 36.17
CA THR A 27 -11.03 25.67 35.58
C THR A 27 -10.09 24.67 34.95
N GLY A 28 -10.00 23.44 35.48
CA GLY A 28 -9.24 22.31 34.94
C GLY A 28 -9.69 21.82 33.57
N LYS A 29 -10.12 22.72 32.69
CA LYS A 29 -10.25 22.47 31.27
C LYS A 29 -8.83 22.52 30.69
N PRO A 30 -8.33 21.41 30.14
CA PRO A 30 -7.04 21.44 29.45
C PRO A 30 -7.07 22.54 28.39
N ASP A 31 -5.93 23.20 28.19
CA ASP A 31 -5.77 24.12 27.08
C ASP A 31 -6.20 23.39 25.81
N ILE A 32 -7.21 23.96 25.15
CA ILE A 32 -7.83 23.38 23.97
C ILE A 32 -6.77 23.25 22.86
N GLY A 33 -5.70 24.07 22.89
CA GLY A 33 -4.53 23.94 22.02
C GLY A 33 -3.71 22.69 22.29
N GLU A 34 -3.35 22.44 23.55
CA GLU A 34 -2.52 21.29 23.97
C GLU A 34 -3.28 19.95 23.80
N ALA A 35 -4.58 19.94 24.12
CA ALA A 35 -5.46 18.79 23.88
C ALA A 35 -5.68 18.52 22.37
N ARG A 36 -5.68 19.57 21.54
CA ARG A 36 -5.75 19.43 20.08
C ARG A 36 -4.46 18.88 19.50
N GLU A 37 -3.29 19.38 19.92
CA GLU A 37 -1.99 18.86 19.51
C GLU A 37 -1.82 17.37 19.88
N ALA A 38 -2.25 16.97 21.08
CA ALA A 38 -2.25 15.56 21.50
C ALA A 38 -3.22 14.66 20.72
N LEU A 39 -4.31 15.23 20.16
CA LEU A 39 -5.23 14.50 19.28
C LEU A 39 -4.71 14.42 17.84
N LEU A 40 -3.98 15.44 17.37
CA LEU A 40 -3.42 15.49 16.02
C LEU A 40 -2.28 14.47 15.82
N SER A 41 -1.56 14.09 16.87
CA SER A 41 -0.49 13.08 16.77
C SER A 41 -0.99 11.67 16.44
N ASN A 42 -2.28 11.39 16.65
CA ASN A 42 -2.92 10.10 16.33
C ASN A 42 -3.77 10.13 15.05
N VAL A 43 -3.87 11.27 14.37
CA VAL A 43 -4.58 11.39 13.10
C VAL A 43 -3.57 11.27 11.98
N MET A 44 -3.40 10.04 11.47
CA MET A 44 -2.74 9.81 10.19
C MET A 44 -3.51 10.59 9.12
N SER A 45 -2.88 11.61 8.54
CA SER A 45 -3.44 12.28 7.37
C SER A 45 -3.46 11.26 6.21
N PRO A 46 -4.60 11.02 5.54
CA PRO A 46 -4.66 10.13 4.37
C PRO A 46 -3.92 10.72 3.16
N ALA A 47 -3.38 11.94 3.30
CA ALA A 47 -2.46 12.54 2.35
C ALA A 47 -1.22 11.65 2.21
N MET A 48 -1.27 10.74 1.25
CA MET A 48 -0.11 9.95 0.85
C MET A 48 1.02 10.92 0.51
N SER A 49 2.24 10.64 1.00
CA SER A 49 3.41 11.36 0.53
C SER A 49 3.45 11.26 -1.00
N THR A 50 3.56 12.37 -1.71
CA THR A 50 3.68 12.42 -3.18
C THR A 50 4.97 11.81 -3.71
N ARG A 51 5.75 11.12 -2.86
CA ARG A 51 6.96 10.43 -3.24
C ARG A 51 6.58 9.10 -3.86
N PHE A 52 6.87 8.95 -5.14
CA PHE A 52 6.85 7.65 -5.80
C PHE A 52 7.83 6.73 -5.09
N VAL A 53 7.36 5.55 -4.71
CA VAL A 53 8.21 4.47 -4.21
C VAL A 53 9.10 4.01 -5.36
N GLU A 54 10.36 3.71 -5.08
CA GLU A 54 11.25 3.08 -6.03
C GLU A 54 10.66 1.74 -6.48
N ARG A 55 10.49 1.55 -7.79
CA ARG A 55 9.88 0.35 -8.33
C ARG A 55 10.88 -0.80 -8.26
N VAL A 56 10.65 -1.72 -7.34
CA VAL A 56 11.37 -2.99 -7.29
C VAL A 56 10.69 -3.98 -8.25
N PRO A 57 11.42 -4.60 -9.18
CA PRO A 57 10.83 -5.60 -10.07
C PRO A 57 10.35 -6.81 -9.25
N LEU A 58 9.17 -7.33 -9.59
CA LEU A 58 8.57 -8.49 -8.93
C LEU A 58 9.35 -9.80 -9.17
N GLY A 59 10.26 -9.82 -10.14
CA GLY A 59 11.15 -10.93 -10.44
C GLY A 59 12.14 -10.60 -11.57
N PRO A 60 13.10 -11.48 -11.85
CA PRO A 60 14.01 -11.34 -12.98
C PRO A 60 13.24 -11.24 -14.29
N ARG A 61 13.55 -10.24 -15.11
CA ARG A 61 13.00 -10.12 -16.46
C ARG A 61 13.76 -11.07 -17.37
N ILE A 62 13.02 -11.89 -18.12
CA ILE A 62 13.60 -12.76 -19.14
C ILE A 62 13.71 -11.99 -20.46
N ASP A 63 14.77 -12.26 -21.22
CA ASP A 63 14.98 -11.62 -22.52
C ASP A 63 14.10 -12.21 -23.62
N THR A 64 13.77 -13.50 -23.50
CA THR A 64 12.96 -14.22 -24.49
C THR A 64 12.08 -15.34 -23.90
N LEU A 65 10.99 -15.65 -24.62
CA LEU A 65 10.07 -16.77 -24.42
C LEU A 65 10.40 -18.01 -25.26
N GLU A 66 11.34 -17.96 -26.22
CA GLU A 66 11.63 -19.13 -27.07
C GLU A 66 12.05 -20.35 -26.24
N GLY A 67 11.46 -21.52 -26.54
CA GLY A 67 11.75 -22.78 -25.84
C GLY A 67 11.14 -22.87 -24.44
N LYS A 68 10.37 -21.86 -24.01
CA LYS A 68 9.71 -21.83 -22.70
C LYS A 68 8.21 -22.14 -22.82
N THR A 69 7.62 -22.44 -21.67
CA THR A 69 6.17 -22.62 -21.55
C THR A 69 5.51 -21.34 -21.05
N LEU A 70 4.51 -20.84 -21.76
CA LEU A 70 3.59 -19.79 -21.33
C LEU A 70 2.32 -20.45 -20.80
N PHE A 71 2.03 -20.25 -19.51
CA PHE A 71 0.79 -20.74 -18.90
C PHE A 71 -0.30 -19.69 -19.01
N LEU A 72 -1.43 -20.05 -19.59
CA LEU A 72 -2.63 -19.23 -19.69
C LEU A 72 -3.63 -19.73 -18.64
N VAL A 73 -3.73 -19.03 -17.53
CA VAL A 73 -4.49 -19.46 -16.34
C VAL A 73 -5.82 -18.71 -16.31
N ASP A 74 -6.90 -19.44 -16.56
CA ASP A 74 -8.27 -18.97 -16.50
C ASP A 74 -8.79 -19.04 -15.05
N MET A 75 -9.09 -17.88 -14.47
CA MET A 75 -9.68 -17.78 -13.13
C MET A 75 -11.18 -18.10 -13.10
N GLN A 76 -11.81 -18.34 -14.26
CA GLN A 76 -13.25 -18.55 -14.43
C GLN A 76 -14.11 -17.37 -13.93
N TRP A 77 -13.50 -16.19 -13.79
CA TRP A 77 -14.23 -14.96 -13.51
C TRP A 77 -14.98 -14.52 -14.77
N GLY A 78 -16.26 -14.15 -14.64
CA GLY A 78 -17.10 -13.77 -15.79
C GLY A 78 -17.73 -14.96 -16.54
N GLY A 79 -17.53 -16.19 -16.06
CA GLY A 79 -18.09 -17.41 -16.64
C GLY A 79 -17.03 -18.29 -17.29
N PRO A 80 -17.41 -19.52 -17.71
CA PRO A 80 -16.46 -20.54 -18.18
C PRO A 80 -15.71 -20.15 -19.45
N GLU A 81 -16.31 -19.31 -20.30
CA GLU A 81 -15.76 -18.98 -21.62
C GLU A 81 -15.16 -17.56 -21.70
N ALA A 82 -15.26 -16.77 -20.62
CA ALA A 82 -14.88 -15.36 -20.64
C ALA A 82 -13.40 -15.14 -20.95
N ALA A 83 -12.50 -15.83 -20.24
CA ALA A 83 -11.08 -15.82 -20.54
C ALA A 83 -10.66 -16.99 -21.45
N TYR A 84 -11.34 -18.13 -21.32
CA TYR A 84 -10.95 -19.36 -22.00
C TYR A 84 -10.96 -19.23 -23.53
N SER A 85 -12.03 -18.66 -24.11
CA SER A 85 -12.13 -18.45 -25.56
C SER A 85 -11.02 -17.54 -26.11
N VAL A 86 -10.63 -16.50 -25.37
CA VAL A 86 -9.52 -15.62 -25.72
C VAL A 86 -8.19 -16.39 -25.67
N PHE A 87 -8.02 -17.26 -24.69
CA PHE A 87 -6.82 -18.08 -24.56
C PHE A 87 -6.66 -19.13 -25.66
N GLU A 88 -7.75 -19.67 -26.18
CA GLU A 88 -7.70 -20.55 -27.36
C GLU A 88 -7.17 -19.80 -28.59
N GLU A 89 -7.66 -18.58 -28.84
CA GLU A 89 -7.17 -17.74 -29.93
C GLU A 89 -5.70 -17.32 -29.73
N MET A 90 -5.31 -16.99 -28.49
CA MET A 90 -3.91 -16.72 -28.18
C MET A 90 -3.03 -17.95 -28.44
N GLN A 91 -3.44 -19.13 -27.98
CA GLN A 91 -2.72 -20.38 -28.23
C GLN A 91 -2.59 -20.65 -29.74
N ALA A 92 -3.65 -20.46 -30.52
CA ALA A 92 -3.61 -20.61 -31.98
C ALA A 92 -2.65 -19.60 -32.63
N TRP A 93 -2.64 -18.36 -32.15
CA TRP A 93 -1.71 -17.34 -32.62
C TRP A 93 -0.24 -17.69 -32.31
N PHE A 94 0.05 -18.16 -31.09
CA PHE A 94 1.40 -18.59 -30.71
C PHE A 94 1.85 -19.79 -31.53
N ALA A 95 0.99 -20.79 -31.73
CA ALA A 95 1.30 -21.95 -32.57
C ALA A 95 1.66 -21.56 -34.01
N LYS A 96 1.02 -20.52 -34.55
CA LYS A 96 1.27 -20.02 -35.91
C LYS A 96 2.50 -19.11 -36.02
N ASN A 97 2.68 -18.18 -35.09
CA ASN A 97 3.65 -17.09 -35.22
C ASN A 97 4.91 -17.29 -34.37
N MET A 98 4.84 -18.07 -33.30
CA MET A 98 5.94 -18.35 -32.37
C MET A 98 5.92 -19.83 -31.93
N PRO A 99 6.11 -20.79 -32.85
CA PRO A 99 5.94 -22.22 -32.57
C PRO A 99 6.96 -22.78 -31.56
N SER A 100 8.06 -22.07 -31.32
CA SER A 100 9.04 -22.41 -30.27
C SER A 100 8.51 -22.15 -28.85
N VAL A 101 7.46 -21.35 -28.70
CA VAL A 101 6.83 -21.05 -27.40
C VAL A 101 5.72 -22.06 -27.18
N LYS A 102 5.83 -22.85 -26.11
CA LYS A 102 4.79 -23.79 -25.75
C LYS A 102 3.71 -23.06 -24.94
N THR A 103 2.44 -23.18 -25.32
CA THR A 103 1.33 -22.54 -24.58
C THR A 103 0.42 -23.59 -23.96
N GLU A 104 0.15 -23.47 -22.65
CA GLU A 104 -0.67 -24.40 -21.88
C GLU A 104 -1.81 -23.66 -21.19
N ILE A 105 -3.06 -24.04 -21.48
CA ILE A 105 -4.24 -23.45 -20.83
C ILE A 105 -4.57 -24.27 -19.58
N ARG A 106 -4.79 -23.59 -18.45
CA ARG A 106 -5.20 -24.19 -17.17
C ARG A 106 -6.35 -23.40 -16.57
N ARG A 107 -7.26 -24.08 -15.88
CA ARG A 107 -8.32 -23.46 -15.08
C ARG A 107 -8.01 -23.66 -13.61
N ILE A 108 -8.19 -22.63 -12.80
CA ILE A 108 -8.00 -22.74 -11.36
C ILE A 108 -9.02 -23.71 -10.74
N SER A 109 -8.61 -24.48 -9.75
CA SER A 109 -9.53 -25.37 -9.05
C SER A 109 -10.46 -24.56 -8.15
N GLY A 110 -11.76 -24.85 -8.17
CA GLY A 110 -12.74 -24.24 -7.25
C GLY A 110 -13.36 -22.90 -7.69
N GLY A 111 -12.99 -22.40 -8.88
CA GLY A 111 -13.62 -21.21 -9.48
C GLY A 111 -13.09 -19.87 -8.94
N PRO A 112 -13.73 -18.74 -9.28
CA PRO A 112 -13.16 -17.39 -9.14
C PRO A 112 -12.81 -16.94 -7.71
N PHE A 113 -13.37 -17.61 -6.69
CA PHE A 113 -13.20 -17.25 -5.28
C PHE A 113 -12.45 -18.32 -4.48
N SER A 114 -11.82 -19.29 -5.14
CA SER A 114 -11.18 -20.43 -4.47
C SER A 114 -9.85 -20.12 -3.80
N GLY A 115 -9.31 -18.91 -4.00
CA GLY A 115 -8.01 -18.50 -3.44
C GLY A 115 -6.83 -19.05 -4.24
N ASP A 116 -5.72 -19.33 -3.55
CA ASP A 116 -4.48 -19.83 -4.18
C ASP A 116 -4.57 -21.35 -4.46
N ASP A 117 -4.27 -21.75 -5.69
CA ASP A 117 -4.18 -23.15 -6.10
C ASP A 117 -2.72 -23.62 -6.00
N GLU A 118 -2.36 -24.20 -4.86
CA GLU A 118 -1.00 -24.68 -4.61
C GLU A 118 -0.55 -25.75 -5.61
N ALA A 119 -1.47 -26.59 -6.09
CA ALA A 119 -1.15 -27.64 -7.05
C ALA A 119 -0.79 -27.04 -8.40
N LEU A 120 -1.58 -26.09 -8.89
CA LEU A 120 -1.29 -25.35 -10.12
C LEU A 120 0.04 -24.59 -10.02
N ARG A 121 0.31 -23.94 -8.88
CA ARG A 121 1.58 -23.23 -8.66
C ARG A 121 2.78 -24.17 -8.74
N LYS A 122 2.68 -25.38 -8.17
CA LYS A 122 3.73 -26.41 -8.27
C LYS A 122 3.93 -26.90 -9.70
N GLU A 123 2.85 -27.10 -10.45
CA GLU A 123 2.92 -27.47 -11.87
C GLU A 123 3.67 -26.40 -12.68
N ILE A 124 3.28 -25.13 -12.55
CA ILE A 124 3.91 -24.02 -13.26
C ILE A 124 5.39 -23.90 -12.90
N ALA A 125 5.72 -24.01 -11.61
CA ALA A 125 7.10 -23.95 -11.14
C ALA A 125 7.98 -25.09 -11.69
N ALA A 126 7.40 -26.28 -11.90
CA ALA A 126 8.11 -27.42 -12.49
C ALA A 126 8.21 -27.34 -14.03
N GLY A 127 7.29 -26.64 -14.70
CA GLY A 127 7.08 -26.68 -16.15
C GLY A 127 7.98 -25.79 -17.02
N ASN A 128 9.14 -25.34 -16.52
CA ASN A 128 10.03 -24.38 -17.20
C ASN A 128 9.24 -23.15 -17.71
N ALA A 129 8.41 -22.57 -16.84
CA ALA A 129 7.53 -21.46 -17.19
C ALA A 129 8.34 -20.20 -17.52
N GLY A 130 8.13 -19.65 -18.72
CA GLY A 130 8.62 -18.33 -19.11
C GLY A 130 7.71 -17.21 -18.63
N GLY A 131 6.45 -17.52 -18.36
CA GLY A 131 5.49 -16.55 -17.85
C GLY A 131 4.14 -17.18 -17.58
N VAL A 132 3.30 -16.39 -16.90
CA VAL A 132 1.90 -16.74 -16.61
C VAL A 132 1.04 -15.55 -17.01
N VAL A 133 -0.01 -15.82 -17.78
CA VAL A 133 -1.07 -14.85 -18.08
C VAL A 133 -2.29 -15.28 -17.31
N ILE A 134 -2.82 -14.39 -16.46
CA ILE A 134 -4.00 -14.68 -15.65
C ILE A 134 -5.20 -13.98 -16.28
N GLY A 135 -6.21 -14.76 -16.63
CA GLY A 135 -7.43 -14.31 -17.29
C GLY A 135 -8.53 -14.06 -16.28
N ILE A 136 -9.08 -12.84 -16.31
CA ILE A 136 -10.31 -12.47 -15.62
C ILE A 136 -11.32 -11.98 -16.65
N GLY A 137 -12.60 -12.33 -16.48
CA GLY A 137 -13.66 -11.80 -17.32
C GLY A 137 -13.86 -10.31 -17.10
N GLY A 138 -14.06 -9.57 -18.21
CA GLY A 138 -14.37 -8.14 -18.25
C GLY A 138 -15.85 -7.87 -18.50
#